data_AF-A0A553LQY3-F1
#
_entry.id   AF-A0A553LQY3-F1
#
_cell.length_a   1.000
_cell.length_b   1.000
_cell.length_c   1.000
_cell.angle_alpha   90.00
_cell.angle_beta   90.00
_cell.angle_gamma   90.00
#
_symmetry.space_group_name_H-M   'P 1'
#
loop_
_entity.id
_entity.type
_entity.pdbx_description
1 polymer ?
#
loop_
_entity_poly.entity_id
_entity_poly.type
_entity_poly.pdbx_seq_one_letter_code
_entity_poly.pdbx_strand_id
1 'polypeptide(L)' 'MFTAIPSTLVTLNPTITFPISLLQNASGIVTGLNVPVNAGDRLLMVFSVTTSGLSIASSITGYASAGVSIS' A
#
# COMPACT_ATOMS: atom_id res chain seq x y z
N MET A 1 4.42 10.04 -16.73
CA MET A 1 4.69 10.44 -15.34
C MET A 1 3.48 10.02 -14.51
N PHE A 2 3.71 9.40 -13.34
CA PHE A 2 2.65 9.19 -12.35
C PHE A 2 2.82 10.21 -11.23
N THR A 3 1.72 10.74 -10.72
CA THR A 3 1.69 11.64 -9.57
C THR A 3 0.86 11.00 -8.46
N ALA A 4 1.29 11.14 -7.21
CA ALA A 4 0.54 10.63 -6.07
C ALA A 4 -0.78 11.40 -5.96
N ILE A 5 -1.87 10.67 -5.75
CA ILE A 5 -3.18 11.26 -5.49
C ILE A 5 -3.25 11.58 -3.99
N PRO A 6 -3.57 12.82 -3.59
CA PRO A 6 -3.70 13.18 -2.18
C PRO A 6 -4.73 12.30 -1.47
N SER A 7 -4.48 12.00 -0.20
CA SER A 7 -5.40 11.26 0.68
C SER A 7 -5.70 9.82 0.28
N THR A 8 -4.97 9.23 -0.68
CA THR A 8 -5.11 7.80 -1.04
C THR A 8 -4.08 6.89 -0.36
N LEU A 9 -3.22 7.43 0.50
CA LEU A 9 -2.22 6.64 1.22
C LEU A 9 -2.92 5.73 2.24
N VAL A 10 -2.64 4.44 2.18
CA VAL A 10 -3.11 3.45 3.15
C VAL A 10 -1.90 2.92 3.92
N THR A 11 -1.85 3.19 5.22
CA THR A 11 -0.88 2.55 6.12
C THR A 11 -1.45 1.21 6.57
N LEU A 12 -0.78 0.12 6.22
CA LEU A 12 -1.20 -1.22 6.62
C LEU A 12 -0.91 -1.47 8.10
N ASN A 13 -1.84 -2.13 8.78
CA ASN A 13 -1.73 -2.52 10.17
C ASN A 13 -2.15 -3.98 10.36
N PRO A 14 -1.52 -4.75 11.27
CA PRO A 14 -0.36 -4.41 12.10
C PRO A 14 0.94 -4.18 11.32
N THR A 15 1.87 -3.40 11.89
CA THR A 15 3.21 -3.25 11.33
C THR A 15 3.96 -4.59 11.36
N ILE A 16 4.61 -4.94 10.26
CA ILE A 16 5.43 -6.15 10.17
C ILE A 16 6.78 -5.86 10.82
N THR A 17 7.13 -6.65 11.84
CA THR A 17 8.37 -6.50 12.60
C THR A 17 9.28 -7.71 12.41
N PHE A 18 10.58 -7.51 12.54
CA PHE A 18 11.56 -8.58 12.53
C PHE A 18 11.54 -9.37 13.85
N PRO A 19 11.68 -10.71 13.82
CA PRO A 19 11.79 -11.59 12.66
C PRO A 19 10.47 -11.78 11.91
N ILE A 20 10.53 -11.78 10.57
CA ILE A 20 9.34 -11.98 9.74
C ILE A 20 8.87 -13.43 9.87
N SER A 21 7.60 -13.65 10.22
CA SER A 21 7.01 -14.99 10.38
C SER A 21 5.79 -15.19 9.48
N LEU A 22 5.41 -16.46 9.21
CA LEU A 22 4.32 -16.83 8.30
C LEU A 22 2.94 -16.31 8.71
N LEU A 23 2.76 -15.88 9.97
CA LEU A 23 1.48 -15.44 10.52
C LEU A 23 1.35 -13.91 10.61
N GLN A 24 2.30 -13.17 10.02
CA GLN A 24 2.22 -11.71 9.96
C GLN A 24 1.44 -11.27 8.72
N ASN A 25 0.23 -10.79 8.94
CA ASN A 25 -0.64 -10.21 7.92
C ASN A 25 -1.01 -8.79 8.31
N ALA A 26 -0.95 -7.87 7.34
CA ALA A 26 -1.27 -6.47 7.51
C ALA A 26 -2.32 -6.05 6.48
N SER A 27 -3.24 -5.19 6.87
CA SER A 27 -4.32 -4.70 6.00
C SER A 27 -4.66 -3.25 6.33
N GLY A 28 -5.34 -2.59 5.42
CA GLY A 28 -5.82 -1.23 5.64
C GLY A 28 -6.82 -0.85 4.56
N ILE A 29 -7.61 0.18 4.84
CA ILE A 29 -8.55 0.75 3.90
C ILE A 29 -8.65 2.25 4.15
N VAL A 30 -8.78 3.02 3.07
CA VAL A 30 -9.21 4.42 3.11
C VAL A 30 -10.58 4.49 2.45
N THR A 31 -11.51 5.17 3.11
CA THR A 31 -12.89 5.37 2.63
C THR A 31 -13.14 6.85 2.36
N GLY A 32 -14.24 7.17 1.69
CA GLY A 32 -14.58 8.56 1.37
C GLY A 32 -13.66 9.22 0.35
N LEU A 33 -12.97 8.43 -0.48
CA LEU A 33 -12.20 8.97 -1.60
C LEU A 33 -13.15 9.67 -2.58
N ASN A 34 -12.93 10.96 -2.78
CA ASN A 34 -13.65 11.78 -3.74
C ASN A 34 -12.66 12.37 -4.73
N VAL A 35 -12.14 11.51 -5.60
CA VAL A 35 -11.17 11.87 -6.63
C VAL A 35 -11.83 11.62 -7.98
N PRO A 36 -11.97 12.64 -8.85
CA PRO A 36 -12.53 12.44 -10.18
C PRO A 36 -11.62 11.51 -10.98
N VAL A 37 -12.23 10.51 -11.63
CA VAL A 37 -11.56 9.62 -12.59
C VAL A 37 -12.23 9.82 -13.94
N ASN A 38 -11.51 10.37 -14.89
CA ASN A 38 -11.97 10.63 -16.25
C ASN A 38 -11.59 9.49 -17.20
N ALA A 39 -12.29 9.42 -18.34
CA ALA A 39 -11.95 8.45 -19.37
C ALA A 39 -10.53 8.69 -19.90
N GLY A 40 -9.70 7.64 -19.89
CA GLY A 40 -8.29 7.72 -20.30
C GLY A 40 -7.30 7.92 -19.13
N ASP A 41 -7.79 8.18 -17.92
CA ASP A 41 -6.94 8.19 -16.73
C ASP A 41 -6.33 6.82 -16.49
N ARG A 42 -5.08 6.84 -16.02
CA ARG A 42 -4.32 5.63 -15.67
C ARG A 42 -4.01 5.66 -14.19
N LEU A 43 -4.71 4.83 -13.44
CA LEU A 43 -4.46 4.66 -12.01
C LEU A 43 -3.40 3.58 -11.80
N LEU A 44 -2.42 3.87 -10.95
CA LEU A 44 -1.38 2.92 -10.57
C LEU A 44 -1.45 2.69 -9.06
N MET A 45 -1.64 1.44 -8.67
CA MET A 45 -1.57 1.02 -7.27
C MET A 45 -0.15 0.57 -6.95
N VAL A 46 0.43 1.12 -5.89
CA VAL A 46 1.82 0.88 -5.50
C VAL A 46 1.87 0.37 -4.06
N PHE A 47 2.50 -0.78 -3.87
CA PHE A 47 2.92 -1.26 -2.55
C PHE A 47 4.34 -0.78 -2.29
N SER A 48 4.58 -0.26 -1.09
CA SER A 48 5.91 0.18 -0.67
C SER A 48 6.16 -0.23 0.77
N VAL A 49 7.43 -0.38 1.11
CA VAL A 49 7.88 -0.74 2.46
C VAL A 49 8.84 0.35 2.91
N THR A 50 8.64 0.84 4.13
CA THR A 50 9.59 1.70 4.83
C THR A 50 10.10 0.93 6.04
N THR A 51 11.39 1.08 6.37
CA THR A 51 12.02 0.39 7.50
C THR A 51 12.66 1.41 8.41
N SER A 52 12.59 1.17 9.72
CA SER A 52 13.35 1.90 10.74
C SER A 52 14.38 0.93 11.36
N GLY A 53 15.67 1.14 11.08
CA GLY A 53 16.75 0.30 11.63
C GLY A 53 17.73 -0.27 10.58
N LEU A 54 18.31 -1.43 10.88
CA LEU A 54 19.36 -2.06 10.06
C LEU A 54 18.82 -2.44 8.67
N SER A 55 19.27 -1.74 7.64
CA SER A 55 18.74 -1.79 6.26
C SER A 55 18.96 -3.10 5.50
N ILE A 56 19.45 -4.15 6.17
CA ILE A 56 20.06 -5.34 5.52
C ILE A 56 18.98 -6.32 5.00
N ALA A 57 17.70 -6.12 5.31
CA ALA A 57 16.60 -6.85 4.68
C ALA A 57 15.37 -5.93 4.50
N SER A 58 15.40 -5.07 3.47
CA SER A 58 14.29 -4.16 3.13
C SER A 58 13.18 -4.80 2.29
N SER A 59 13.22 -6.12 2.08
CA SER A 59 12.24 -6.85 1.28
C SER A 59 11.45 -7.83 2.14
N ILE A 60 10.13 -7.75 2.06
CA ILE A 60 9.21 -8.74 2.64
C ILE A 60 8.83 -9.70 1.52
N THR A 61 9.11 -10.99 1.69
CA THR A 61 8.62 -12.04 0.77
C THR A 61 7.24 -12.47 1.19
N GLY A 62 6.27 -12.40 0.28
CA GLY A 62 4.89 -12.79 0.54
C GLY A 62 3.95 -12.42 -0.61
N TYR A 63 2.66 -12.40 -0.31
CA TYR A 63 1.60 -12.04 -1.26
C TYR A 63 0.95 -10.72 -0.82
N ALA A 64 0.72 -9.83 -1.79
CA ALA A 64 0.00 -8.58 -1.57
C ALA A 64 -1.08 -8.42 -2.64
N SER A 65 -2.26 -7.94 -2.23
CA SER A 65 -3.36 -7.62 -3.11
C SER A 65 -4.12 -6.41 -2.57
N ALA A 66 -4.72 -5.64 -3.46
CA ALA A 66 -5.59 -4.52 -3.12
C ALA A 66 -6.47 -4.18 -4.32
N GLY A 67 -7.47 -3.33 -4.09
CA GLY A 67 -8.39 -2.85 -5.11
C GLY A 67 -8.83 -1.42 -4.81
N VAL A 68 -9.30 -0.73 -5.86
CA VAL A 68 -9.93 0.58 -5.78
C VAL A 68 -11.31 0.48 -6.41
N SER A 69 -12.32 1.02 -5.76
CA SER A 69 -13.67 1.11 -6.33
C SER A 69 -13.80 2.42 -7.09
N ILE A 70 -14.33 2.34 -8.32
CA ILE A 70 -14.67 3.50 -9.16
C ILE A 70 -16.16 3.37 -9.46
N SER A 71 -16.93 4.42 -9.18
CA SER A 71 -18.38 4.44 -9.29
C SER A 71 -18.87 5.79 -9.78
#